data_AF-A0A8T2RQI0-F1
#
_entry.id   AF-A0A8T2RQI0-F1
#
_cell.length_a   1.000
_cell.length_b   1.000
_cell.length_c   1.000
_cell.angle_alpha   90.00
_cell.angle_beta   90.00
_cell.angle_gamma   90.00
#
_symmetry.space_group_name_H-M   'P 1'
#
loop_
_entity.id
_entity.type
_entity.pdbx_description
1 polymer ?
#
loop_
_entity_poly.entity_id
_entity_poly.type
_entity_poly.pdbx_seq_one_letter_code
_entity_poly.pdbx_strand_id
1 'polypeptide(L)'
;MGDRAGNSLSRMAEDMKISKLELAEKIIHDSIKESERSLGSSINGAPMDHYVCANWSTSGKVPCSHVGVIKCTSCGLVSYCSQECKIENSADHSHHCRLASVHRSEPLLRGNLKAVPPQERKRALVKVGSDFIWGNIPAYNILPRNVKEGGLPHDLSLCFCASGDLRNVIETVCQLPEKFLGQVTIYINDYNPIIMARNFLMLKLLQTYGFDALDLVITLWYSAAMTLPQSIVVDGMVIHAIKHIVGSSEDSEIVAHFQGPSKSSLYLSDGFKLGPVLAEMSRSKLPMQAAFNSRMAKLKSGLKSHYKIACLHPSHQVAWKEFHERGIFLPFGAFCEDHSMPNKFLFHPSGAWLPHADANPFSGWDITSVMATGSHQSLPDSDLFGSLFFHVRGKIVTFLNKISTSRISFKLSCKQASEMAKDLALNKVQFFCIDTSNLADLNYCGLSQVLHDWGPLLDTASEFEPTLITYFMNWLYNMKSSIPDEAVTLSKLTWSDINSAVSFMNERGYPCAQRLKNLLALGNENGNLSILDYFHDFSSTFDDYLESVHAGIDAKRVGVFRRKKHLIVPPRLSVEISDFDGIPGKTASYDQCYYDCMIGDATFTERFVEWGPQYL
;
A
#
# COMPACT_ATOMS: atom_id res chain seq x y z
N MET A 1 44.45 -34.96 -0.79
CA MET A 1 43.36 -34.39 -1.63
C MET A 1 43.09 -32.90 -1.36
N GLY A 2 43.89 -32.20 -0.54
CA GLY A 2 43.68 -30.77 -0.22
C GLY A 2 44.31 -29.75 -1.18
N ASP A 3 45.28 -30.12 -2.02
CA ASP A 3 46.08 -29.15 -2.79
C ASP A 3 45.61 -28.85 -4.22
N ARG A 4 44.55 -29.50 -4.71
CA ARG A 4 44.03 -29.27 -6.09
C ARG A 4 42.82 -28.35 -6.15
N ALA A 5 42.08 -28.16 -5.06
CA ALA A 5 40.92 -27.27 -5.02
C ALA A 5 41.31 -25.81 -4.77
N GLY A 6 42.33 -25.56 -3.93
CA GLY A 6 42.86 -24.22 -3.67
C GLY A 6 43.44 -23.54 -4.92
N ASN A 7 44.12 -24.31 -5.79
CA ASN A 7 44.71 -23.80 -7.03
C ASN A 7 43.70 -23.49 -8.15
N SER A 8 42.44 -23.95 -8.05
CA SER A 8 41.41 -23.70 -9.06
C SER A 8 40.71 -22.35 -8.83
N LEU A 9 40.50 -21.94 -7.59
CA LEU A 9 39.88 -20.66 -7.23
C LEU A 9 40.85 -19.49 -7.41
N SER A 10 42.14 -19.67 -7.08
CA SER A 10 43.19 -18.67 -7.32
C SER A 10 43.39 -18.38 -8.81
N ARG A 11 43.35 -19.42 -9.66
CA ARG A 11 43.42 -19.28 -11.13
C ARG A 11 42.16 -18.65 -11.74
N MET A 12 40.97 -18.91 -11.19
CA MET A 12 39.73 -18.25 -11.63
C MET A 12 39.71 -16.75 -11.27
N ALA A 13 40.35 -16.36 -10.16
CA ALA A 13 40.55 -14.96 -9.77
C ALA A 13 41.62 -14.25 -10.61
N GLU A 14 42.66 -14.97 -11.08
CA GLU A 14 43.64 -14.44 -12.05
C GLU A 14 43.05 -14.28 -13.46
N ASP A 15 42.15 -15.20 -13.88
CA ASP A 15 41.49 -15.16 -15.20
C ASP A 15 40.40 -14.07 -15.29
N MET A 16 39.67 -13.81 -14.20
CA MET A 16 38.84 -12.61 -14.04
C MET A 16 39.70 -11.46 -13.50
N LYS A 17 40.62 -10.97 -14.35
CA LYS A 17 41.51 -9.82 -14.10
C LYS A 17 40.94 -8.89 -13.03
N ILE A 18 41.57 -8.85 -11.86
CA ILE A 18 41.19 -7.97 -10.72
C ILE A 18 40.96 -6.52 -11.19
N SER A 19 41.75 -6.05 -12.16
CA SER A 19 41.56 -4.73 -12.78
C SER A 19 40.25 -4.55 -13.55
N LYS A 20 39.63 -5.61 -14.08
CA LYS A 20 38.29 -5.57 -14.70
C LYS A 20 37.18 -5.55 -13.65
N LEU A 21 37.38 -6.20 -12.51
CA LEU A 21 36.44 -6.15 -11.38
C LEU A 21 36.48 -4.76 -10.73
N GLU A 22 37.65 -4.24 -10.42
CA GLU A 22 37.83 -2.87 -9.90
C GLU A 22 37.31 -1.82 -10.89
N LEU A 23 37.56 -2.00 -12.20
CA LEU A 23 37.01 -1.12 -13.24
C LEU A 23 35.48 -1.24 -13.33
N ALA A 24 34.92 -2.45 -13.26
CA ALA A 24 33.47 -2.64 -13.26
C ALA A 24 32.83 -2.01 -12.02
N GLU A 25 33.43 -2.17 -10.84
CA GLU A 25 32.99 -1.53 -9.60
C GLU A 25 33.07 -0.01 -9.70
N LYS A 26 34.16 0.52 -10.26
CA LYS A 26 34.31 1.95 -10.51
C LYS A 26 33.24 2.46 -11.48
N ILE A 27 33.00 1.77 -12.60
CA ILE A 27 31.97 2.14 -13.58
C ILE A 27 30.58 2.13 -12.94
N ILE A 28 30.24 1.10 -12.16
CA ILE A 28 28.95 1.01 -11.45
C ILE A 28 28.80 2.19 -10.48
N HIS A 29 29.84 2.44 -9.68
CA HIS A 29 29.84 3.52 -8.72
C HIS A 29 29.74 4.91 -9.37
N ASP A 30 30.48 5.15 -10.45
CA ASP A 30 30.42 6.42 -11.19
C ASP A 30 29.04 6.59 -11.85
N SER A 31 28.46 5.51 -12.41
CA SER A 31 27.09 5.52 -12.97
C SER A 31 26.03 5.83 -11.91
N ILE A 32 26.17 5.28 -10.71
CA ILE A 32 25.29 5.58 -9.56
C ILE A 32 25.41 7.06 -9.21
N LYS A 33 26.64 7.58 -9.02
CA LYS A 33 26.87 8.99 -8.68
C LYS A 33 26.31 9.98 -9.70
N GLU A 34 26.41 9.66 -10.99
CA GLU A 34 25.81 10.46 -12.05
C GLU A 34 24.27 10.42 -11.97
N SER A 35 23.70 9.26 -11.65
CA SER A 35 22.26 9.03 -11.56
C SER A 35 21.60 9.59 -10.30
N GLU A 36 22.33 9.71 -9.20
CA GLU A 36 21.84 10.20 -7.90
C GLU A 36 21.19 11.59 -7.97
N ARG A 37 21.63 12.42 -8.91
CA ARG A 37 21.07 13.77 -9.12
C ARG A 37 19.76 13.79 -9.90
N SER A 38 19.30 12.63 -10.38
CA SER A 38 18.19 12.48 -11.33
C SER A 38 17.18 11.41 -10.89
N LEU A 39 16.94 11.31 -9.58
CA LEU A 39 16.03 10.30 -8.99
C LEU A 39 14.55 10.69 -9.00
N GLY A 40 14.25 11.96 -9.24
CA GLY A 40 12.91 12.47 -9.29
C GLY A 40 12.11 11.98 -10.49
N SER A 41 10.79 12.14 -10.43
CA SER A 41 9.87 11.77 -11.51
C SER A 41 9.52 12.92 -12.45
N SER A 42 10.05 14.13 -12.22
CA SER A 42 9.86 15.27 -13.11
C SER A 42 10.88 15.24 -14.25
N ILE A 43 10.76 16.21 -15.15
CA ILE A 43 11.58 16.34 -16.35
C ILE A 43 13.07 16.40 -15.97
N ASN A 44 13.89 15.62 -16.67
CA ASN A 44 15.33 15.44 -16.42
C ASN A 44 15.66 14.88 -15.03
N GLY A 45 14.75 14.12 -14.42
CA GLY A 45 14.96 13.50 -13.11
C GLY A 45 14.88 14.46 -11.92
N ALA A 46 14.31 15.65 -12.12
CA ALA A 46 14.08 16.59 -11.03
C ALA A 46 12.97 16.08 -10.07
N PRO A 47 13.01 16.41 -8.78
CA PRO A 47 11.95 16.06 -7.84
C PRO A 47 10.59 16.63 -8.25
N MET A 48 9.53 15.84 -8.10
CA MET A 48 8.15 16.26 -8.35
C MET A 48 7.55 16.91 -7.10
N ASP A 49 8.06 18.09 -6.74
CA ASP A 49 7.59 18.87 -5.58
C ASP A 49 6.27 19.60 -5.81
N HIS A 50 5.86 19.76 -7.06
CA HIS A 50 4.67 20.50 -7.46
C HIS A 50 4.07 19.92 -8.75
N TYR A 51 2.83 20.27 -9.04
CA TYR A 51 2.18 19.87 -10.28
C TYR A 51 2.82 20.55 -11.49
N VAL A 52 3.28 19.76 -12.45
CA VAL A 52 3.96 20.25 -13.66
C VAL A 52 2.98 20.55 -14.79
N CYS A 53 3.36 21.46 -15.68
CA CYS A 53 2.59 21.78 -16.87
C CYS A 53 2.40 20.55 -17.77
N ALA A 54 1.16 20.28 -18.17
CA ALA A 54 0.83 19.12 -19.00
C ALA A 54 1.26 19.22 -20.47
N ASN A 55 1.85 20.35 -20.89
CA ASN A 55 2.34 20.52 -22.26
C ASN A 55 3.70 19.84 -22.46
N TRP A 56 3.68 18.64 -23.06
CA TRP A 56 4.89 17.88 -23.39
C TRP A 56 5.48 18.25 -24.76
N SER A 57 4.70 18.90 -25.60
CA SER A 57 5.04 19.23 -26.98
C SER A 57 5.07 20.75 -27.15
N THR A 58 5.96 21.41 -26.40
CA THR A 58 6.28 22.80 -26.70
C THR A 58 6.91 22.87 -28.09
N SER A 59 6.87 24.04 -28.73
CA SER A 59 7.38 24.33 -30.09
C SER A 59 8.88 23.98 -30.36
N GLY A 60 9.54 23.21 -29.48
CA GLY A 60 10.87 22.61 -29.63
C GLY A 60 11.00 21.14 -29.18
N LYS A 61 9.91 20.36 -29.03
CA LYS A 61 9.89 18.94 -28.55
C LYS A 61 10.44 18.71 -27.14
N VAL A 62 10.56 19.75 -26.32
CA VAL A 62 10.97 19.63 -24.92
C VAL A 62 9.73 19.77 -24.03
N PRO A 63 9.50 18.85 -23.08
CA PRO A 63 8.42 18.98 -22.13
C PRO A 63 8.55 20.26 -21.27
N CYS A 64 7.44 20.95 -21.02
CA CYS A 64 7.44 22.14 -20.18
C CYS A 64 7.60 21.77 -18.70
N SER A 65 8.64 22.28 -18.03
CA SER A 65 8.91 22.03 -16.61
C SER A 65 8.34 23.07 -15.65
N HIS A 66 7.61 24.06 -16.15
CA HIS A 66 6.99 25.09 -15.31
C HIS A 66 5.79 24.52 -14.52
N VAL A 67 5.51 25.15 -13.38
CA VAL A 67 4.36 24.83 -12.51
C VAL A 67 3.05 25.00 -13.28
N GLY A 68 2.19 23.98 -13.26
CA GLY A 68 0.86 24.04 -13.83
C GLY A 68 -0.11 24.77 -12.90
N VAL A 69 -0.60 25.95 -13.29
CA VAL A 69 -1.51 26.78 -12.47
C VAL A 69 -2.88 27.01 -13.10
N ILE A 70 -3.01 26.86 -14.41
CA ILE A 70 -4.25 27.03 -15.16
C ILE A 70 -4.89 25.66 -15.39
N LYS A 71 -5.87 25.30 -14.56
CA LYS A 71 -6.63 24.06 -14.67
C LYS A 71 -7.46 24.00 -15.97
N CYS A 72 -7.57 22.82 -16.57
CA CYS A 72 -8.53 22.58 -17.65
C CYS A 72 -9.94 22.45 -17.07
N THR A 73 -10.76 23.49 -17.22
CA THR A 73 -12.13 23.56 -16.68
C THR A 73 -13.09 22.55 -17.31
N SER A 74 -12.79 22.02 -18.49
CA SER A 74 -13.65 21.07 -19.18
C SER A 74 -13.54 19.66 -18.60
N CYS A 75 -12.33 19.19 -18.30
CA CYS A 75 -12.09 17.81 -17.86
C CYS A 75 -11.61 17.67 -16.42
N GLY A 76 -11.05 18.74 -15.85
CA GLY A 76 -10.47 18.73 -14.50
C GLY A 76 -9.23 17.84 -14.32
N LEU A 77 -8.64 17.31 -15.41
CA LEU A 77 -7.55 16.31 -15.33
C LEU A 77 -6.13 16.89 -15.40
N VAL A 78 -5.96 18.10 -15.94
CA VAL A 78 -4.62 18.68 -16.21
C VAL A 78 -4.57 20.16 -15.87
N SER A 79 -3.35 20.66 -15.65
CA SER A 79 -3.02 22.08 -15.49
C SER A 79 -1.90 22.52 -16.44
N TYR A 80 -1.90 23.80 -16.78
CA TYR A 80 -0.93 24.44 -17.67
C TYR A 80 -0.26 25.62 -16.98
N CYS A 81 1.01 25.91 -17.31
CA CYS A 81 1.69 27.08 -16.75
C CYS A 81 1.20 28.40 -17.39
N SER A 82 0.72 28.35 -18.63
CA SER A 82 0.29 29.52 -19.39
C SER A 82 -0.81 29.17 -20.40
N GLN A 83 -1.48 30.20 -20.93
CA GLN A 83 -2.52 30.02 -21.94
C GLN A 83 -1.93 29.53 -23.27
N GLU A 84 -0.69 29.93 -23.58
CA GLU A 84 0.06 29.46 -24.75
C GLU A 84 0.29 27.94 -24.67
N CYS A 85 0.81 27.44 -23.53
CA CYS A 85 1.00 26.00 -23.32
C CYS A 85 -0.31 25.21 -23.41
N LYS A 86 -1.42 25.80 -22.95
CA LYS A 86 -2.76 25.19 -23.08
C LYS A 86 -3.20 25.10 -24.54
N ILE A 87 -2.93 26.12 -25.34
CA ILE A 87 -3.27 26.16 -26.77
C ILE A 87 -2.39 25.16 -27.54
N GLU A 88 -1.09 25.14 -27.28
CA GLU A 88 -0.15 24.21 -27.92
C GLU A 88 -0.52 22.74 -27.65
N ASN A 89 -0.79 22.37 -26.40
CA ASN A 89 -1.17 21.00 -26.04
C ASN A 89 -2.63 20.63 -26.39
N SER A 90 -3.42 21.56 -26.95
CA SER A 90 -4.86 21.34 -27.12
C SER A 90 -5.19 20.14 -28.03
N ALA A 91 -4.38 19.91 -29.07
CA ALA A 91 -4.55 18.79 -29.99
C ALA A 91 -4.35 17.44 -29.29
N ASP A 92 -3.22 17.27 -28.59
CA ASP A 92 -2.87 16.03 -27.89
C ASP A 92 -3.81 15.76 -26.72
N HIS A 93 -4.20 16.81 -25.97
CA HIS A 93 -5.14 16.70 -24.85
C HIS A 93 -6.59 16.45 -25.28
N SER A 94 -7.00 16.87 -26.49
CA SER A 94 -8.40 16.91 -26.92
C SER A 94 -9.15 15.59 -26.78
N HIS A 95 -8.47 14.46 -27.05
CA HIS A 95 -9.05 13.13 -26.95
C HIS A 95 -9.47 12.79 -25.52
N HIS A 96 -8.53 12.89 -24.57
CA HIS A 96 -8.79 12.64 -23.15
C HIS A 96 -9.76 13.66 -22.56
N CYS A 97 -9.63 14.92 -22.95
CA CYS A 97 -10.53 16.00 -22.53
C CYS A 97 -11.98 15.68 -22.91
N ARG A 98 -12.23 15.33 -24.17
CA ARG A 98 -13.58 14.99 -24.64
C ARG A 98 -14.15 13.78 -23.92
N LEU A 99 -13.37 12.73 -23.68
CA LEU A 99 -13.84 11.55 -22.95
C LEU A 99 -14.22 11.88 -21.50
N ALA A 100 -13.44 12.75 -20.85
CA ALA A 100 -13.67 13.18 -19.48
C ALA A 100 -14.82 14.20 -19.33
N SER A 101 -15.04 15.06 -20.33
CA SER A 101 -16.08 16.11 -20.30
C SER A 101 -17.47 15.63 -20.68
N VAL A 102 -17.59 14.44 -21.28
CA VAL A 102 -18.88 13.93 -21.72
C VAL A 102 -19.62 13.32 -20.52
N HIS A 103 -20.68 14.01 -20.05
CA HIS A 103 -21.72 13.43 -19.20
C HIS A 103 -22.54 12.39 -20.00
N ARG A 104 -21.96 11.26 -20.39
CA ARG A 104 -22.74 10.17 -20.98
C ARG A 104 -22.93 9.03 -20.01
N SER A 105 -24.21 8.72 -19.86
CA SER A 105 -24.84 7.48 -19.45
C SER A 105 -24.47 6.25 -20.29
N GLU A 106 -23.38 6.25 -21.05
CA GLU A 106 -22.93 5.08 -21.82
C GLU A 106 -21.63 4.54 -21.22
N PRO A 107 -21.59 3.28 -20.76
CA PRO A 107 -20.35 2.63 -20.38
C PRO A 107 -19.39 2.68 -21.57
N LEU A 108 -18.18 3.23 -21.38
CA LEU A 108 -17.10 3.21 -22.37
C LEU A 108 -16.65 1.78 -22.76
N LEU A 109 -17.30 0.76 -22.22
CA LEU A 109 -17.08 -0.66 -22.49
C LEU A 109 -18.37 -1.30 -23.00
N ARG A 110 -18.69 -1.12 -24.29
CA ARG A 110 -19.64 -1.99 -25.03
C ARG A 110 -18.99 -3.35 -25.34
N GLY A 111 -18.46 -4.02 -24.33
CA GLY A 111 -18.20 -5.47 -24.39
C GLY A 111 -19.36 -6.14 -23.68
N ASN A 112 -20.01 -7.13 -24.30
CA ASN A 112 -21.01 -7.96 -23.63
C ASN A 112 -20.38 -8.51 -22.33
N LEU A 113 -20.71 -7.89 -21.21
CA LEU A 113 -20.38 -8.31 -19.86
C LEU A 113 -21.12 -9.65 -19.66
N LYS A 114 -20.46 -10.75 -20.05
CA LYS A 114 -20.98 -12.08 -19.78
C LYS A 114 -20.83 -12.29 -18.29
N ALA A 115 -21.96 -12.46 -17.60
CA ALA A 115 -21.98 -12.85 -16.20
C ALA A 115 -21.05 -14.04 -15.99
N VAL A 116 -20.08 -13.90 -15.10
CA VAL A 116 -19.11 -14.96 -14.78
C VAL A 116 -19.88 -16.10 -14.11
N PRO A 117 -19.73 -17.36 -14.57
CA PRO A 117 -20.39 -18.49 -13.94
C PRO A 117 -19.99 -18.60 -12.45
N PRO A 118 -20.93 -18.90 -11.52
CA PRO A 118 -20.65 -19.01 -10.08
C PRO A 118 -19.48 -19.93 -9.71
N GLN A 119 -19.19 -20.94 -10.54
CA GLN A 119 -18.08 -21.89 -10.33
C GLN A 119 -16.70 -21.27 -10.55
N GLU A 120 -16.56 -20.29 -11.45
CA GLU A 120 -15.30 -19.54 -11.63
C GLU A 120 -15.10 -18.52 -10.51
N ARG A 121 -16.19 -17.94 -9.97
CA ARG A 121 -16.15 -17.07 -8.78
C ARG A 121 -15.60 -17.82 -7.56
N LYS A 122 -16.12 -19.02 -7.30
CA LYS A 122 -15.65 -19.89 -6.21
C LYS A 122 -14.16 -20.28 -6.38
N ARG A 123 -13.68 -20.49 -7.62
CA ARG A 123 -12.26 -20.81 -7.88
C ARG A 123 -11.32 -19.60 -7.76
N ALA A 124 -11.79 -18.40 -8.10
CA ALA A 124 -11.06 -17.16 -7.89
C ALA A 124 -10.95 -16.82 -6.39
N LEU A 125 -12.04 -17.03 -5.64
CA LEU A 125 -12.10 -16.85 -4.19
C LEU A 125 -11.28 -17.90 -3.44
N VAL A 126 -11.25 -19.17 -3.88
CA VAL A 126 -10.44 -20.23 -3.25
C VAL A 126 -8.93 -20.05 -3.48
N LYS A 127 -8.51 -19.16 -4.39
CA LYS A 127 -7.13 -18.67 -4.45
C LYS A 127 -6.91 -17.50 -3.48
N VAL A 128 -7.34 -17.64 -2.22
CA VAL A 128 -6.83 -16.82 -1.11
C VAL A 128 -5.40 -17.27 -0.84
N GLY A 129 -4.48 -16.70 -1.60
CA GLY A 129 -3.05 -17.01 -1.58
C GLY A 129 -2.28 -16.21 -2.63
N SER A 130 -2.83 -15.09 -3.12
CA SER A 130 -2.07 -14.14 -3.90
C SER A 130 -1.42 -13.14 -2.98
N ASP A 131 -0.11 -13.02 -3.04
CA ASP A 131 0.67 -12.05 -2.28
C ASP A 131 0.16 -10.63 -2.55
N PHE A 132 -0.49 -10.01 -1.56
CA PHE A 132 -0.93 -8.62 -1.63
C PHE A 132 0.28 -7.72 -1.37
N ILE A 133 0.96 -7.35 -2.44
CA ILE A 133 2.17 -6.52 -2.34
C ILE A 133 1.86 -5.01 -2.20
N TRP A 134 0.58 -4.63 -2.28
CA TRP A 134 0.04 -3.33 -1.94
C TRP A 134 -1.03 -3.52 -0.86
N GLY A 135 -1.14 -2.56 0.05
CA GLY A 135 -2.17 -2.52 1.07
C GLY A 135 -3.58 -2.60 0.50
N ASN A 136 -4.41 -3.41 1.15
CA ASN A 136 -5.80 -3.67 0.76
C ASN A 136 -6.83 -3.02 1.71
N ILE A 137 -6.37 -2.20 2.66
CA ILE A 137 -7.18 -1.31 3.49
C ILE A 137 -6.42 0.00 3.77
N PRO A 138 -7.12 1.10 4.10
CA PRO A 138 -6.48 2.37 4.40
C PRO A 138 -5.43 2.25 5.50
N ALA A 139 -4.32 2.99 5.36
CA ALA A 139 -3.29 3.12 6.39
C ALA A 139 -3.90 3.55 7.73
N TYR A 140 -3.54 2.86 8.79
CA TYR A 140 -3.89 3.23 10.16
C TYR A 140 -2.64 3.27 11.02
N ASN A 141 -2.72 4.07 12.08
CA ASN A 141 -1.65 4.20 13.06
C ASN A 141 -1.94 3.27 14.25
N ILE A 142 -0.89 2.84 14.92
CA ILE A 142 -0.98 1.95 16.10
C ILE A 142 -0.63 2.67 17.41
N LEU A 143 -0.76 3.99 17.44
CA LEU A 143 -0.60 4.83 18.63
C LEU A 143 -1.97 5.39 19.04
N PRO A 144 -2.22 5.67 20.33
CA PRO A 144 -3.44 6.37 20.71
C PRO A 144 -3.54 7.73 19.98
N ARG A 145 -4.75 8.14 19.59
CA ARG A 145 -4.91 9.43 18.90
C ARG A 145 -4.72 10.60 19.87
N ASN A 146 -4.19 11.72 19.36
CA ASN A 146 -4.04 12.98 20.10
C ASN A 146 -3.26 12.85 21.42
N VAL A 147 -2.20 12.01 21.43
CA VAL A 147 -1.38 11.85 22.62
C VAL A 147 -0.75 13.20 23.02
N LYS A 148 -1.05 13.64 24.23
CA LYS A 148 -0.35 14.77 24.87
C LYS A 148 1.08 14.37 25.23
N GLU A 149 1.94 15.37 25.47
CA GLU A 149 3.27 15.13 26.05
C GLU A 149 3.12 14.31 27.36
N GLY A 150 3.89 13.21 27.46
CA GLY A 150 3.82 12.28 28.59
C GLY A 150 2.71 11.21 28.51
N GLY A 151 1.89 11.19 27.45
CA GLY A 151 0.85 10.17 27.26
C GLY A 151 1.32 8.88 26.59
N LEU A 152 2.63 8.70 26.41
CA LEU A 152 3.27 7.48 25.92
C LEU A 152 4.41 7.08 26.86
N PRO A 153 4.73 5.78 26.96
CA PRO A 153 5.97 5.31 27.56
C PRO A 153 7.19 6.07 27.01
N HIS A 154 8.23 6.22 27.84
CA HIS A 154 9.48 6.84 27.40
C HIS A 154 10.06 6.08 26.21
N ASP A 155 10.24 4.77 26.33
CA ASP A 155 10.67 3.92 25.22
C ASP A 155 9.49 3.09 24.70
N LEU A 156 9.35 3.04 23.37
CA LEU A 156 8.25 2.38 22.68
C LEU A 156 8.76 1.18 21.90
N SER A 157 8.17 0.00 22.15
CA SER A 157 8.32 -1.17 21.29
C SER A 157 7.01 -1.41 20.57
N LEU A 158 7.05 -1.35 19.23
CA LEU A 158 5.92 -1.52 18.33
C LEU A 158 6.16 -2.70 17.39
N CYS A 159 5.12 -3.47 17.07
CA CYS A 159 5.24 -4.62 16.18
C CYS A 159 4.18 -4.62 15.07
N PHE A 160 4.62 -4.83 13.82
CA PHE A 160 3.80 -5.15 12.67
C PHE A 160 4.12 -6.59 12.24
N CYS A 161 3.31 -7.55 12.68
CA CYS A 161 3.63 -8.99 12.58
C CYS A 161 3.55 -9.53 11.15
N ALA A 162 2.70 -8.92 10.32
CA ALA A 162 2.43 -9.28 8.92
C ALA A 162 2.23 -8.02 8.08
N SER A 163 3.33 -7.30 7.86
CA SER A 163 3.40 -6.02 7.17
C SER A 163 3.58 -6.22 5.67
N GLY A 164 2.46 -6.36 4.95
CA GLY A 164 2.43 -6.52 3.49
C GLY A 164 3.07 -5.36 2.70
N ASP A 165 3.07 -4.15 3.28
CA ASP A 165 3.84 -3.00 2.82
C ASP A 165 4.14 -2.04 4.00
N LEU A 166 4.70 -0.86 3.72
CA LEU A 166 5.12 0.11 4.75
C LEU A 166 4.05 1.14 5.15
N ARG A 167 2.82 1.09 4.63
CA ARG A 167 1.83 2.18 4.81
C ARG A 167 1.49 2.42 6.29
N ASN A 168 1.26 1.35 7.06
CA ASN A 168 0.94 1.45 8.49
C ASN A 168 2.16 1.90 9.31
N VAL A 169 3.37 1.48 8.93
CA VAL A 169 4.62 1.91 9.55
C VAL A 169 4.82 3.42 9.35
N ILE A 170 4.66 3.89 8.11
CA ILE A 170 4.78 5.31 7.75
C ILE A 170 3.72 6.12 8.50
N GLU A 171 2.46 5.69 8.47
CA GLU A 171 1.36 6.37 9.14
C GLU A 171 1.60 6.48 10.65
N THR A 172 2.05 5.40 11.28
CA THR A 172 2.37 5.37 12.72
C THR A 172 3.51 6.32 13.07
N VAL A 173 4.60 6.32 12.31
CA VAL A 173 5.75 7.22 12.56
C VAL A 173 5.36 8.68 12.34
N CYS A 174 4.53 8.97 11.33
CA CYS A 174 4.02 10.33 11.09
C CYS A 174 3.24 10.89 12.28
N GLN A 175 2.57 10.02 13.05
CA GLN A 175 1.75 10.39 14.20
C GLN A 175 2.51 10.41 15.54
N LEU A 176 3.82 10.13 15.55
CA LEU A 176 4.64 10.32 16.75
C LEU A 176 4.56 11.78 17.23
N PRO A 177 4.44 12.06 18.55
CA PRO A 177 4.46 13.42 19.07
C PRO A 177 5.73 14.19 18.66
N GLU A 178 5.63 15.49 18.38
CA GLU A 178 6.76 16.30 17.90
C GLU A 178 7.97 16.30 18.86
N LYS A 179 7.72 16.24 20.16
CA LYS A 179 8.75 16.22 21.20
C LYS A 179 8.91 14.85 21.86
N PHE A 180 8.68 13.77 21.13
CA PHE A 180 8.96 12.43 21.64
C PHE A 180 10.48 12.24 21.80
N LEU A 181 10.96 12.15 23.04
CA LEU A 181 12.41 12.15 23.34
C LEU A 181 13.01 10.76 23.52
N GLY A 182 12.20 9.73 23.75
CA GLY A 182 12.72 8.39 23.97
C GLY A 182 12.93 7.59 22.70
N GLN A 183 13.25 6.30 22.86
CA GLN A 183 13.57 5.42 21.76
C GLN A 183 12.33 4.69 21.25
N VAL A 184 12.13 4.65 19.93
CA VAL A 184 11.10 3.81 19.30
C VAL A 184 11.79 2.64 18.62
N THR A 185 11.42 1.41 18.96
CA THR A 185 11.82 0.21 18.25
C THR A 185 10.61 -0.35 17.51
N ILE A 186 10.68 -0.41 16.19
CA ILE A 186 9.60 -0.89 15.32
C ILE A 186 10.04 -2.20 14.68
N TYR A 187 9.33 -3.28 15.01
CA TYR A 187 9.51 -4.58 14.41
C TYR A 187 8.58 -4.71 13.20
N ILE A 188 9.14 -5.05 12.04
CA ILE A 188 8.41 -5.18 10.77
C ILE A 188 8.68 -6.58 10.23
N ASN A 189 7.63 -7.39 10.11
CA ASN A 189 7.75 -8.78 9.66
C ASN A 189 6.76 -9.13 8.56
N ASP A 190 7.18 -10.01 7.66
CA ASP A 190 6.32 -10.68 6.70
C ASP A 190 6.99 -12.01 6.30
N TYR A 191 6.22 -13.09 6.19
CA TYR A 191 6.78 -14.40 5.87
C TYR A 191 7.26 -14.48 4.42
N ASN A 192 6.73 -13.63 3.54
CA ASN A 192 7.05 -13.59 2.13
C ASN A 192 8.34 -12.78 1.87
N PRO A 193 9.40 -13.41 1.34
CA PRO A 193 10.68 -12.74 1.14
C PRO A 193 10.64 -11.68 0.03
N ILE A 194 9.71 -11.76 -0.93
CA ILE A 194 9.54 -10.71 -1.96
C ILE A 194 8.99 -9.44 -1.31
N ILE A 195 7.96 -9.57 -0.45
CA ILE A 195 7.40 -8.43 0.29
C ILE A 195 8.47 -7.80 1.18
N MET A 196 9.17 -8.62 1.96
CA MET A 196 10.18 -8.10 2.89
C MET A 196 11.39 -7.50 2.15
N ALA A 197 11.81 -8.05 1.02
CA ALA A 197 12.84 -7.45 0.16
C ALA A 197 12.44 -6.06 -0.34
N ARG A 198 11.17 -5.85 -0.71
CA ARG A 198 10.67 -4.53 -1.14
C ARG A 198 10.63 -3.55 0.02
N ASN A 199 10.11 -3.96 1.19
CA ASN A 199 10.06 -3.12 2.39
C ASN A 199 11.47 -2.71 2.83
N PHE A 200 12.41 -3.65 2.86
CA PHE A 200 13.82 -3.38 3.12
C PHE A 200 14.40 -2.41 2.11
N LEU A 201 14.20 -2.63 0.81
CA LEU A 201 14.76 -1.78 -0.24
C LEU A 201 14.21 -0.35 -0.18
N MET A 202 12.92 -0.16 0.05
CA MET A 202 12.31 1.16 0.22
C MET A 202 12.91 1.90 1.42
N LEU A 203 13.01 1.27 2.59
CA LEU A 203 13.64 1.88 3.77
C LEU A 203 15.13 2.14 3.55
N LYS A 204 15.84 1.24 2.84
CA LYS A 204 17.26 1.37 2.55
C LYS A 204 17.55 2.54 1.59
N LEU A 205 16.69 2.75 0.59
CA LEU A 205 16.75 3.90 -0.31
C LEU A 205 16.53 5.21 0.45
N LEU A 206 15.49 5.29 1.28
CA LEU A 206 15.24 6.45 2.16
C LEU A 206 16.38 6.69 3.15
N GLN A 207 16.95 5.62 3.70
CA GLN A 207 18.11 5.69 4.61
C GLN A 207 19.34 6.26 3.93
N THR A 208 19.56 5.94 2.65
CA THR A 208 20.78 6.32 1.91
C THR A 208 20.66 7.66 1.20
N TYR A 209 19.48 7.98 0.67
CA TYR A 209 19.28 9.16 -0.19
C TYR A 209 18.35 10.21 0.42
N GLY A 210 17.74 9.94 1.57
CA GLY A 210 16.85 10.89 2.24
C GLY A 210 15.73 11.39 1.33
N PHE A 211 15.60 12.71 1.24
CA PHE A 211 14.57 13.37 0.42
C PHE A 211 14.77 13.18 -1.09
N ASP A 212 15.97 12.84 -1.56
CA ASP A 212 16.22 12.63 -2.99
C ASP A 212 15.57 11.32 -3.50
N ALA A 213 15.29 10.36 -2.60
CA ALA A 213 14.65 9.09 -2.95
C ALA A 213 13.10 9.10 -2.89
N LEU A 214 12.45 10.23 -2.62
CA LEU A 214 10.98 10.29 -2.46
C LEU A 214 10.24 9.69 -3.66
N ASP A 215 10.49 10.24 -4.84
CA ASP A 215 9.81 9.85 -6.08
C ASP A 215 10.24 8.45 -6.53
N LEU A 216 11.51 8.09 -6.31
CA LEU A 216 12.02 6.74 -6.59
C LEU A 216 11.31 5.68 -5.74
N VAL A 217 11.09 5.94 -4.45
CA VAL A 217 10.41 5.01 -3.54
C VAL A 217 8.94 4.86 -3.94
N ILE A 218 8.26 5.94 -4.31
CA ILE A 218 6.89 5.88 -4.84
C ILE A 218 6.85 5.05 -6.13
N THR A 219 7.81 5.26 -7.03
CA THR A 219 7.95 4.51 -8.28
C THR A 219 8.18 3.02 -8.01
N LEU A 220 9.10 2.69 -7.08
CA LEU A 220 9.36 1.32 -6.63
C LEU A 220 8.10 0.67 -6.03
N TRP A 221 7.28 1.46 -5.35
CA TRP A 221 6.06 1.00 -4.70
C TRP A 221 4.95 0.71 -5.72
N TYR A 222 4.62 1.63 -6.63
CA TYR A 222 3.38 1.60 -7.41
C TYR A 222 3.54 1.60 -8.94
N SER A 223 4.68 2.04 -9.48
CA SER A 223 4.89 2.13 -10.94
C SER A 223 5.49 0.84 -11.51
N ALA A 224 4.89 0.32 -12.58
CA ALA A 224 5.40 -0.81 -13.35
C ALA A 224 6.73 -0.50 -14.08
N ALA A 225 7.04 0.78 -14.25
CA ALA A 225 8.23 1.26 -14.92
C ALA A 225 8.93 2.37 -14.11
N MET A 226 10.23 2.49 -14.33
CA MET A 226 11.17 3.43 -13.74
C MET A 226 11.91 4.16 -14.86
N THR A 227 12.47 5.32 -14.53
CA THR A 227 13.48 5.94 -15.38
C THR A 227 14.79 5.14 -15.34
N LEU A 228 15.68 5.35 -16.33
CA LEU A 228 16.99 4.71 -16.34
C LEU A 228 17.83 5.04 -15.08
N PRO A 229 17.96 6.31 -14.65
CA PRO A 229 18.67 6.66 -13.42
C PRO A 229 18.11 5.95 -12.18
N GLN A 230 16.78 5.92 -12.03
CA GLN A 230 16.09 5.22 -10.95
C GLN A 230 16.43 3.72 -10.94
N SER A 231 16.38 3.05 -12.11
CA SER A 231 16.72 1.64 -12.23
C SER A 231 18.19 1.35 -11.86
N ILE A 232 19.12 2.22 -12.27
CA ILE A 232 20.56 2.09 -11.96
C ILE A 232 20.77 2.18 -10.44
N VAL A 233 20.16 3.17 -9.79
CA VAL A 233 20.29 3.34 -8.34
C VAL A 233 19.66 2.19 -7.56
N VAL A 234 18.52 1.67 -8.01
CA VAL A 234 17.90 0.47 -7.43
C VAL A 234 18.82 -0.75 -7.54
N ASP A 235 19.35 -1.03 -8.73
CA ASP A 235 20.28 -2.15 -8.94
C ASP A 235 21.57 -1.98 -8.13
N GLY A 236 22.12 -0.75 -8.07
CA GLY A 236 23.26 -0.41 -7.24
C GLY A 236 23.02 -0.65 -5.76
N MET A 237 21.85 -0.26 -5.26
CA MET A 237 21.44 -0.48 -3.88
C MET A 237 21.33 -1.96 -3.53
N VAL A 238 20.79 -2.76 -4.45
CA VAL A 238 20.70 -4.22 -4.32
C VAL A 238 22.10 -4.85 -4.25
N ILE A 239 23.00 -4.47 -5.16
CA ILE A 239 24.40 -4.95 -5.17
C ILE A 239 25.08 -4.62 -3.84
N HIS A 240 24.92 -3.38 -3.36
CA HIS A 240 25.46 -2.96 -2.08
C HIS A 240 24.89 -3.80 -0.92
N ALA A 241 23.57 -3.99 -0.85
CA ALA A 241 22.93 -4.81 0.17
C ALA A 241 23.44 -6.26 0.15
N ILE A 242 23.55 -6.90 -1.02
CA ILE A 242 24.07 -8.27 -1.15
C ILE A 242 25.53 -8.36 -0.70
N LYS A 243 26.38 -7.38 -1.04
CA LYS A 243 27.77 -7.34 -0.56
C LYS A 243 27.84 -7.31 0.96
N HIS A 244 26.98 -6.52 1.62
CA HIS A 244 26.90 -6.50 3.09
C HIS A 244 26.40 -7.83 3.66
N ILE A 245 25.39 -8.46 3.05
CA ILE A 245 24.89 -9.78 3.46
C ILE A 245 26.00 -10.83 3.38
N VAL A 246 26.69 -10.94 2.25
CA VAL A 246 27.73 -11.95 2.01
C VAL A 246 28.97 -11.72 2.90
N GLY A 247 29.26 -10.47 3.26
CA GLY A 247 30.35 -10.12 4.16
C GLY A 247 30.04 -10.35 5.66
N SER A 248 28.78 -10.64 6.00
CA SER A 248 28.33 -10.84 7.39
C SER A 248 28.20 -12.33 7.73
N SER A 249 28.19 -12.69 9.02
CA SER A 249 27.83 -14.06 9.43
C SER A 249 26.33 -14.30 9.29
N GLU A 250 25.90 -15.56 9.18
CA GLU A 250 24.48 -15.92 9.02
C GLU A 250 23.58 -15.38 10.13
N ASP A 251 24.07 -15.40 11.37
CA ASP A 251 23.35 -14.90 12.55
C ASP A 251 23.54 -13.39 12.81
N SER A 252 24.29 -12.67 11.97
CA SER A 252 24.54 -11.24 12.17
C SER A 252 23.42 -10.38 11.61
N GLU A 253 22.94 -9.43 12.42
CA GLU A 253 22.06 -8.38 11.92
C GLU A 253 22.83 -7.37 11.06
N ILE A 254 22.30 -7.05 9.89
CA ILE A 254 22.85 -5.99 9.06
C ILE A 254 22.31 -4.66 9.57
N VAL A 255 23.22 -3.76 9.93
CA VAL A 255 22.87 -2.46 10.50
C VAL A 255 23.22 -1.34 9.54
N ALA A 256 22.28 -0.41 9.33
CA ALA A 256 22.52 0.82 8.59
C ALA A 256 21.96 2.02 9.36
N HIS A 257 22.76 3.06 9.53
CA HIS A 257 22.34 4.30 10.19
C HIS A 257 21.81 5.31 9.18
N PHE A 258 20.71 5.98 9.50
CA PHE A 258 20.17 7.06 8.66
C PHE A 258 21.17 8.22 8.59
N GLN A 259 21.23 8.88 7.42
CA GLN A 259 22.15 9.99 7.20
C GLN A 259 21.78 11.24 8.02
N GLY A 260 22.73 12.17 8.12
CA GLY A 260 22.54 13.47 8.76
C GLY A 260 22.56 13.41 10.29
N PRO A 261 21.81 14.28 11.00
CA PRO A 261 21.77 14.30 12.46
C PRO A 261 20.91 13.18 13.08
N SER A 262 20.29 12.32 12.27
CA SER A 262 19.39 11.27 12.74
C SER A 262 20.14 10.26 13.62
N LYS A 263 19.49 9.84 14.71
CA LYS A 263 19.94 8.72 15.56
C LYS A 263 19.21 7.42 15.21
N SER A 264 18.46 7.41 14.12
CA SER A 264 17.65 6.28 13.68
C SER A 264 18.49 5.26 12.91
N SER A 265 18.08 3.99 12.99
CA SER A 265 18.81 2.85 12.43
C SER A 265 17.87 1.83 11.80
N LEU A 266 18.38 1.12 10.79
CA LEU A 266 17.73 0.04 10.08
C LEU A 266 18.51 -1.26 10.34
N TYR A 267 17.81 -2.28 10.81
CA TYR A 267 18.33 -3.61 11.11
C TYR A 267 17.64 -4.64 10.21
N LEU A 268 18.40 -5.57 9.65
CA LEU A 268 17.88 -6.72 8.92
C LEU A 268 18.46 -8.00 9.52
N SER A 269 17.60 -8.83 10.12
CA SER A 269 18.01 -10.05 10.82
C SER A 269 18.10 -11.27 9.89
N ASP A 270 17.32 -11.31 8.80
CA ASP A 270 17.24 -12.50 7.91
C ASP A 270 17.95 -12.28 6.56
N GLY A 271 19.11 -11.61 6.57
CA GLY A 271 19.84 -11.20 5.36
C GLY A 271 20.07 -12.33 4.36
N PHE A 272 20.39 -13.54 4.83
CA PHE A 272 20.64 -14.72 3.98
C PHE A 272 19.37 -15.27 3.30
N LYS A 273 18.19 -15.02 3.86
CA LYS A 273 16.90 -15.36 3.21
C LYS A 273 16.54 -14.33 2.14
N LEU A 274 16.83 -13.05 2.37
CA LEU A 274 16.50 -11.97 1.42
C LEU A 274 17.51 -11.84 0.28
N GLY A 275 18.80 -12.09 0.54
CA GLY A 275 19.89 -11.91 -0.42
C GLY A 275 19.65 -12.61 -1.77
N PRO A 276 19.27 -13.90 -1.79
CA PRO A 276 18.93 -14.60 -3.04
C PRO A 276 17.79 -13.95 -3.82
N VAL A 277 16.72 -13.52 -3.13
CA VAL A 277 15.55 -12.88 -3.76
C VAL A 277 15.93 -11.53 -4.36
N LEU A 278 16.63 -10.68 -3.59
CA LEU A 278 17.16 -9.41 -4.07
C LEU A 278 18.03 -9.61 -5.34
N ALA A 279 18.92 -10.59 -5.30
CA ALA A 279 19.83 -10.89 -6.40
C ALA A 279 19.09 -11.41 -7.63
N GLU A 280 18.06 -12.25 -7.46
CA GLU A 280 17.27 -12.79 -8.54
C GLU A 280 16.42 -11.71 -9.23
N MET A 281 15.75 -10.85 -8.44
CA MET A 281 14.95 -9.73 -8.96
C MET A 281 15.84 -8.74 -9.74
N SER A 282 16.98 -8.32 -9.19
CA SER A 282 17.88 -7.38 -9.88
C SER A 282 18.52 -7.96 -11.15
N ARG A 283 18.80 -9.27 -11.18
CA ARG A 283 19.33 -9.96 -12.38
C ARG A 283 18.32 -10.14 -13.50
N SER A 284 17.04 -9.88 -13.26
CA SER A 284 15.99 -9.98 -14.27
C SER A 284 16.32 -9.11 -15.49
N LYS A 285 16.36 -9.75 -16.67
CA LYS A 285 16.53 -9.10 -17.98
C LYS A 285 15.20 -8.89 -18.69
N LEU A 286 14.10 -8.80 -17.92
CA LEU A 286 12.75 -8.69 -18.46
C LEU A 286 12.65 -7.47 -19.39
N PRO A 287 12.40 -7.65 -20.69
CA PRO A 287 12.20 -6.52 -21.60
C PRO A 287 10.93 -5.75 -21.24
N MET A 288 10.94 -4.42 -21.40
CA MET A 288 9.80 -3.56 -21.05
C MET A 288 8.49 -4.01 -21.73
N GLN A 289 8.54 -4.40 -23.01
CA GLN A 289 7.36 -4.90 -23.72
C GLN A 289 6.81 -6.20 -23.10
N ALA A 290 7.69 -7.10 -22.64
CA ALA A 290 7.26 -8.35 -22.00
C ALA A 290 6.66 -8.09 -20.62
N ALA A 291 7.25 -7.17 -19.85
CA ALA A 291 6.71 -6.69 -18.58
C ALA A 291 5.29 -6.12 -18.77
N PHE A 292 5.13 -5.24 -19.76
CA PHE A 292 3.84 -4.65 -20.10
C PHE A 292 2.80 -5.71 -20.50
N ASN A 293 3.17 -6.65 -21.38
CA ASN A 293 2.29 -7.72 -21.82
C ASN A 293 1.83 -8.60 -20.65
N SER A 294 2.76 -8.93 -19.73
CA SER A 294 2.49 -9.71 -18.53
C SER A 294 1.49 -9.00 -17.60
N ARG A 295 1.70 -7.71 -17.35
CA ARG A 295 0.77 -6.87 -16.59
C ARG A 295 -0.60 -6.80 -17.24
N MET A 296 -0.66 -6.50 -18.54
CA MET A 296 -1.93 -6.41 -19.27
C MET A 296 -2.68 -7.74 -19.30
N ALA A 297 -1.97 -8.86 -19.44
CA ALA A 297 -2.58 -10.19 -19.36
C ALA A 297 -3.20 -10.45 -17.97
N LYS A 298 -2.51 -10.05 -16.90
CA LYS A 298 -3.00 -10.16 -15.52
C LYS A 298 -4.19 -9.23 -15.25
N LEU A 299 -4.15 -7.97 -15.67
CA LEU A 299 -5.28 -7.05 -15.51
C LEU A 299 -6.53 -7.53 -16.28
N LYS A 300 -6.35 -8.10 -17.47
CA LYS A 300 -7.46 -8.68 -18.26
C LYS A 300 -8.10 -9.90 -17.58
N SER A 301 -7.37 -10.62 -16.72
CA SER A 301 -7.97 -11.71 -15.92
C SER A 301 -8.67 -11.20 -14.66
N GLY A 302 -8.45 -9.94 -14.28
CA GLY A 302 -9.15 -9.25 -13.19
C GLY A 302 -10.53 -8.80 -13.65
N LEU A 303 -11.55 -9.56 -13.26
CA LEU A 303 -12.93 -9.27 -13.57
C LEU A 303 -13.42 -7.99 -12.88
N LYS A 304 -12.92 -7.66 -11.67
CA LYS A 304 -13.43 -6.53 -10.87
C LYS A 304 -13.07 -5.17 -11.49
N SER A 305 -11.86 -5.06 -12.04
CA SER A 305 -11.34 -3.81 -12.60
C SER A 305 -12.22 -3.18 -13.70
N HIS A 306 -12.81 -3.99 -14.59
CA HIS A 306 -13.57 -3.50 -15.74
C HIS A 306 -14.94 -2.94 -15.35
N TYR A 307 -15.67 -3.64 -14.47
CA TYR A 307 -16.98 -3.19 -13.99
C TYR A 307 -16.86 -1.95 -13.10
N LYS A 308 -15.84 -1.92 -12.23
CA LYS A 308 -15.57 -0.79 -11.34
C LYS A 308 -15.31 0.50 -12.11
N ILE A 309 -14.45 0.45 -13.13
CA ILE A 309 -14.15 1.62 -13.98
C ILE A 309 -15.43 2.16 -14.63
N ALA A 310 -16.32 1.30 -15.12
CA ALA A 310 -17.55 1.74 -15.78
C ALA A 310 -18.48 2.56 -14.88
N CYS A 311 -18.28 2.52 -13.56
CA CYS A 311 -19.13 3.17 -12.57
C CYS A 311 -18.49 4.42 -11.93
N LEU A 312 -17.27 4.79 -12.34
CA LEU A 312 -16.63 6.02 -11.89
C LEU A 312 -17.19 7.25 -12.64
N HIS A 313 -16.94 8.45 -12.12
CA HIS A 313 -17.16 9.68 -12.88
C HIS A 313 -16.32 9.66 -14.17
N PRO A 314 -16.81 10.23 -15.30
CA PRO A 314 -16.13 10.14 -16.59
C PRO A 314 -14.64 10.53 -16.56
N SER A 315 -14.29 11.62 -15.88
CA SER A 315 -12.90 12.04 -15.70
C SER A 315 -12.07 11.02 -14.93
N HIS A 316 -12.62 10.44 -13.85
CA HIS A 316 -11.98 9.37 -13.10
C HIS A 316 -11.83 8.08 -13.93
N GLN A 317 -12.77 7.75 -14.82
CA GLN A 317 -12.62 6.62 -15.74
C GLN A 317 -11.40 6.81 -16.64
N VAL A 318 -11.22 8.02 -17.18
CA VAL A 318 -10.07 8.36 -18.02
C VAL A 318 -8.77 8.26 -17.23
N ALA A 319 -8.72 8.81 -16.01
CA ALA A 319 -7.54 8.71 -15.14
C ALA A 319 -7.17 7.24 -14.82
N TRP A 320 -8.15 6.42 -14.47
CA TRP A 320 -7.96 4.99 -14.20
C TRP A 320 -7.50 4.21 -15.43
N LYS A 321 -8.11 4.49 -16.58
CA LYS A 321 -7.72 3.88 -17.84
C LYS A 321 -6.28 4.22 -18.19
N GLU A 322 -5.85 5.47 -18.00
CA GLU A 322 -4.46 5.89 -18.23
C GLU A 322 -3.48 5.12 -17.34
N PHE A 323 -3.77 4.98 -16.04
CA PHE A 323 -2.95 4.16 -15.14
C PHE A 323 -2.93 2.68 -15.56
N HIS A 324 -4.06 2.13 -16.02
CA HIS A 324 -4.10 0.76 -16.54
C HIS A 324 -3.33 0.60 -17.84
N GLU A 325 -3.36 1.57 -18.74
CA GLU A 325 -2.71 1.49 -20.04
C GLU A 325 -1.23 1.82 -19.99
N ARG A 326 -0.78 2.70 -19.09
CA ARG A 326 0.65 3.04 -18.93
C ARG A 326 1.34 2.24 -17.85
N GLY A 327 0.64 1.96 -16.75
CA GLY A 327 1.23 1.35 -15.55
C GLY A 327 2.19 2.27 -14.79
N ILE A 328 2.13 3.57 -15.02
CA ILE A 328 2.99 4.57 -14.37
C ILE A 328 2.15 5.35 -13.36
N PHE A 329 2.64 5.42 -12.13
CA PHE A 329 1.97 6.08 -11.01
C PHE A 329 2.45 7.53 -10.87
N LEU A 330 1.85 8.43 -11.66
CA LEU A 330 2.15 9.86 -11.70
C LEU A 330 0.87 10.70 -11.84
N PRO A 331 0.92 12.01 -11.56
CA PRO A 331 -0.15 12.92 -11.94
C PRO A 331 -0.48 12.81 -13.44
N PHE A 332 -1.77 12.93 -13.80
CA PHE A 332 -2.26 12.65 -15.14
C PHE A 332 -1.54 13.47 -16.24
N GLY A 333 -1.20 14.73 -15.94
CA GLY A 333 -0.48 15.60 -16.86
C GLY A 333 1.04 15.46 -16.86
N ALA A 334 1.62 14.62 -16.01
CA ALA A 334 3.07 14.53 -15.86
C ALA A 334 3.74 13.77 -17.01
N PHE A 335 4.86 14.30 -17.50
CA PHE A 335 5.67 13.62 -18.52
C PHE A 335 6.17 12.28 -18.00
N CYS A 336 6.02 11.22 -18.79
CA CYS A 336 6.37 9.87 -18.36
C CYS A 336 7.06 9.00 -19.43
N GLU A 337 7.44 9.57 -20.58
CA GLU A 337 8.04 8.80 -21.69
C GLU A 337 9.47 8.30 -21.38
N ASP A 338 10.10 8.85 -20.34
CA ASP A 338 11.40 8.40 -19.82
C ASP A 338 11.30 7.15 -18.92
N HIS A 339 10.10 6.76 -18.49
CA HIS A 339 9.84 5.57 -17.68
C HIS A 339 9.86 4.31 -18.56
N SER A 340 11.07 3.92 -18.96
CA SER A 340 11.34 2.91 -19.98
C SER A 340 11.96 1.63 -19.42
N MET A 341 12.30 1.61 -18.13
CA MET A 341 12.89 0.45 -17.45
C MET A 341 11.83 -0.26 -16.62
N PRO A 342 11.61 -1.58 -16.76
CA PRO A 342 10.65 -2.27 -15.91
C PRO A 342 11.09 -2.23 -14.45
N ASN A 343 10.13 -1.92 -13.56
CA ASN A 343 10.32 -2.04 -12.12
C ASN A 343 10.40 -3.52 -11.75
N LYS A 344 11.62 -4.07 -11.70
CA LYS A 344 11.89 -5.49 -11.43
C LYS A 344 11.30 -5.98 -10.10
N PHE A 345 10.91 -5.09 -9.20
CA PHE A 345 10.32 -5.40 -7.90
C PHE A 345 8.78 -5.50 -7.91
N LEU A 346 8.14 -5.26 -9.06
CA LEU A 346 6.72 -5.57 -9.31
C LEU A 346 6.52 -6.75 -10.27
N PHE A 347 7.61 -7.39 -10.69
CA PHE A 347 7.58 -8.59 -11.52
C PHE A 347 8.33 -9.72 -10.82
N HIS A 348 7.74 -10.92 -10.82
CA HIS A 348 8.42 -12.13 -10.41
C HIS A 348 9.64 -12.34 -11.32
N PRO A 349 10.72 -12.99 -10.87
CA PRO A 349 11.86 -13.34 -11.72
C PRO A 349 11.50 -14.07 -13.02
N SER A 350 10.38 -14.78 -13.04
CA SER A 350 9.82 -15.41 -14.26
C SER A 350 9.15 -14.43 -15.24
N GLY A 351 9.08 -13.15 -14.91
CA GLY A 351 8.41 -12.10 -15.67
C GLY A 351 6.92 -11.89 -15.36
N ALA A 352 6.35 -12.63 -14.40
CA ALA A 352 4.93 -12.50 -14.04
C ALA A 352 4.66 -11.22 -13.23
N TRP A 353 3.61 -10.45 -13.56
CA TRP A 353 3.16 -9.32 -12.75
C TRP A 353 2.78 -9.81 -11.34
N LEU A 354 3.41 -9.22 -10.31
CA LEU A 354 3.22 -9.61 -8.92
C LEU A 354 1.91 -9.10 -8.32
N PRO A 355 1.52 -7.81 -8.47
CA PRO A 355 0.25 -7.36 -7.92
C PRO A 355 -0.94 -8.18 -8.41
N HIS A 356 -1.94 -8.28 -7.54
CA HIS A 356 -3.21 -8.88 -7.88
C HIS A 356 -3.83 -8.19 -9.10
N ALA A 357 -4.64 -8.92 -9.87
CA ALA A 357 -5.28 -8.39 -11.08
C ALA A 357 -6.21 -7.20 -10.78
N ASP A 358 -6.77 -7.18 -9.57
CA ASP A 358 -7.64 -6.13 -9.05
C ASP A 358 -6.92 -5.25 -8.00
N ALA A 359 -5.59 -5.26 -7.97
CA ALA A 359 -4.84 -4.44 -7.00
C ALA A 359 -5.09 -2.95 -7.25
N ASN A 360 -5.37 -2.22 -6.18
CA ASN A 360 -5.75 -0.81 -6.21
C ASN A 360 -4.83 0.01 -5.29
N PRO A 361 -4.06 0.97 -5.81
CA PRO A 361 -3.17 1.77 -4.97
C PRO A 361 -3.92 2.70 -4.00
N PHE A 362 -5.17 3.07 -4.30
CA PHE A 362 -6.00 3.87 -3.39
C PHE A 362 -6.44 3.08 -2.15
N SER A 363 -6.54 1.75 -2.24
CA SER A 363 -6.96 0.94 -1.10
C SER A 363 -6.02 1.04 0.09
N GLY A 364 -4.75 1.40 -0.12
CA GLY A 364 -3.77 1.58 0.96
C GLY A 364 -3.89 2.90 1.74
N TRP A 365 -4.77 3.83 1.33
CA TRP A 365 -4.78 5.20 1.87
C TRP A 365 -6.20 5.68 2.16
N ASP A 366 -6.33 6.58 3.13
CA ASP A 366 -7.60 7.25 3.43
C ASP A 366 -7.95 8.20 2.27
N ILE A 367 -8.98 7.85 1.51
CA ILE A 367 -9.32 8.55 0.27
C ILE A 367 -9.74 10.01 0.53
N THR A 368 -10.37 10.28 1.67
CA THR A 368 -10.76 11.65 2.05
C THR A 368 -9.52 12.52 2.25
N SER A 369 -8.52 12.02 2.96
CA SER A 369 -7.23 12.68 3.14
C SER A 369 -6.46 12.86 1.83
N VAL A 370 -6.57 11.90 0.92
CA VAL A 370 -5.99 11.99 -0.44
C VAL A 370 -6.63 13.14 -1.22
N MET A 371 -7.96 13.19 -1.27
CA MET A 371 -8.68 14.26 -1.99
C MET A 371 -8.49 15.63 -1.33
N ALA A 372 -8.41 15.68 0.01
CA ALA A 372 -8.05 16.88 0.73
C ALA A 372 -6.64 17.38 0.35
N THR A 373 -5.67 16.47 0.21
CA THR A 373 -4.32 16.82 -0.25
C THR A 373 -4.35 17.48 -1.63
N GLY A 374 -5.10 16.90 -2.57
CA GLY A 374 -5.25 17.47 -3.90
C GLY A 374 -5.87 18.87 -3.90
N SER A 375 -6.89 19.05 -3.06
CA SER A 375 -7.55 20.35 -2.87
C SER A 375 -6.59 21.40 -2.28
N HIS A 376 -5.86 21.05 -1.21
CA HIS A 376 -4.90 21.92 -0.55
C HIS A 376 -3.75 22.35 -1.47
N GLN A 377 -3.28 21.45 -2.33
CA GLN A 377 -2.21 21.74 -3.29
C GLN A 377 -2.71 22.34 -4.61
N SER A 378 -4.01 22.68 -4.71
CA SER A 378 -4.61 23.23 -5.93
C SER A 378 -4.40 22.37 -7.17
N LEU A 379 -4.35 21.04 -7.02
CA LEU A 379 -4.24 20.09 -8.12
C LEU A 379 -5.51 20.12 -8.99
N PRO A 380 -5.47 19.63 -10.25
CA PRO A 380 -6.68 19.44 -11.04
C PRO A 380 -7.69 18.54 -10.31
N ASP A 381 -8.94 18.99 -10.24
CA ASP A 381 -9.95 18.43 -9.32
C ASP A 381 -10.33 16.96 -9.62
N SER A 382 -10.10 16.50 -10.85
CA SER A 382 -10.34 15.11 -11.27
C SER A 382 -9.06 14.27 -11.40
N ASP A 383 -7.89 14.82 -11.11
CA ASP A 383 -6.63 14.07 -11.15
C ASP A 383 -6.44 13.25 -9.86
N LEU A 384 -7.10 12.08 -9.84
CA LEU A 384 -7.05 11.14 -8.73
C LEU A 384 -5.62 10.67 -8.43
N PHE A 385 -4.86 10.30 -9.46
CA PHE A 385 -3.50 9.79 -9.31
C PHE A 385 -2.52 10.88 -8.93
N GLY A 386 -2.73 12.12 -9.39
CA GLY A 386 -2.00 13.29 -8.89
C GLY A 386 -2.25 13.50 -7.41
N SER A 387 -3.51 13.51 -6.98
CA SER A 387 -3.88 13.66 -5.57
C SER A 387 -3.24 12.57 -4.69
N LEU A 388 -3.28 11.32 -5.14
CA LEU A 388 -2.67 10.21 -4.42
C LEU A 388 -1.14 10.29 -4.41
N PHE A 389 -0.50 10.61 -5.55
CA PHE A 389 0.95 10.77 -5.64
C PHE A 389 1.45 11.80 -4.62
N PHE A 390 0.86 12.99 -4.59
CA PHE A 390 1.26 14.04 -3.66
C PHE A 390 0.89 13.73 -2.21
N HIS A 391 -0.18 12.96 -1.97
CA HIS A 391 -0.50 12.46 -0.63
C HIS A 391 0.58 11.50 -0.10
N VAL A 392 0.93 10.47 -0.87
CA VAL A 392 1.96 9.50 -0.50
C VAL A 392 3.31 10.21 -0.33
N ARG A 393 3.66 11.10 -1.26
CA ARG A 393 4.88 11.90 -1.17
C ARG A 393 4.94 12.73 0.10
N GLY A 394 3.84 13.42 0.45
CA GLY A 394 3.72 14.18 1.68
C GLY A 394 3.90 13.31 2.94
N LYS A 395 3.32 12.10 2.96
CA LYS A 395 3.50 11.14 4.05
C LYS A 395 4.96 10.70 4.20
N ILE A 396 5.67 10.42 3.11
CA ILE A 396 7.10 10.05 3.16
C ILE A 396 7.96 11.26 3.61
N VAL A 397 7.63 12.49 3.19
CA VAL A 397 8.29 13.71 3.69
C VAL A 397 8.13 13.84 5.21
N THR A 398 6.90 13.71 5.73
CA THR A 398 6.65 13.74 7.18
C THR A 398 7.39 12.63 7.91
N PHE A 399 7.42 11.42 7.34
CA PHE A 399 8.17 10.28 7.86
C PHE A 399 9.68 10.57 7.99
N LEU A 400 10.31 11.10 6.95
CA LEU A 400 11.74 11.48 6.97
C LEU A 400 12.02 12.59 7.99
N ASN A 401 11.14 13.59 8.07
CA ASN A 401 11.25 14.63 9.10
C ASN A 401 11.22 14.03 10.51
N LYS A 402 10.30 13.11 10.80
CA LYS A 402 10.21 12.42 12.11
C LYS A 402 11.45 11.57 12.40
N ILE A 403 11.98 10.85 11.41
CA ILE A 403 13.22 10.08 11.54
C ILE A 403 14.41 10.98 11.85
N SER A 404 14.48 12.17 11.27
CA SER A 404 15.59 13.11 11.48
C SER A 404 15.66 13.66 12.90
N THR A 405 14.51 13.80 13.58
CA THR A 405 14.42 14.36 14.93
C THR A 405 14.26 13.32 16.04
N SER A 406 13.92 12.08 15.70
CA SER A 406 13.62 11.00 16.65
C SER A 406 14.72 9.93 16.66
N ARG A 407 14.65 9.03 17.65
CA ARG A 407 15.51 7.84 17.72
C ARG A 407 14.70 6.59 17.41
N ILE A 408 14.63 6.21 16.13
CA ILE A 408 13.81 5.09 15.66
C ILE A 408 14.70 3.94 15.18
N SER A 409 14.50 2.74 15.71
CA SER A 409 15.15 1.50 15.27
C SER A 409 14.15 0.64 14.50
N PHE A 410 14.30 0.53 13.19
CA PHE A 410 13.50 -0.37 12.35
C PHE A 410 14.16 -1.75 12.30
N LYS A 411 13.49 -2.78 12.82
CA LYS A 411 13.98 -4.17 12.83
C LYS A 411 13.15 -5.02 11.87
N LEU A 412 13.75 -5.40 10.75
CA LEU A 412 13.10 -6.19 9.72
C LEU A 412 13.45 -7.66 9.86
N SER A 413 12.42 -8.50 9.84
CA SER A 413 12.55 -9.96 9.80
C SER A 413 11.65 -10.57 8.71
N CYS A 414 12.02 -11.73 8.21
CA CYS A 414 11.24 -12.50 7.25
C CYS A 414 10.94 -13.89 7.82
N LYS A 415 10.04 -13.95 8.80
CA LYS A 415 9.69 -15.18 9.54
C LYS A 415 8.19 -15.42 9.50
N GLN A 416 7.79 -16.67 9.73
CA GLN A 416 6.38 -16.89 10.09
C GLN A 416 6.08 -16.13 11.38
N ALA A 417 4.90 -15.50 11.45
CA ALA A 417 4.57 -14.65 12.60
C ALA A 417 4.65 -15.42 13.93
N SER A 418 4.21 -16.68 13.97
CA SER A 418 4.30 -17.53 15.16
C SER A 418 5.74 -17.93 15.53
N GLU A 419 6.64 -18.05 14.56
CA GLU A 419 8.08 -18.28 14.82
C GLU A 419 8.71 -17.00 15.41
N MET A 420 8.41 -15.84 14.83
CA MET A 420 8.86 -14.55 15.34
C MET A 420 8.39 -14.32 16.78
N ALA A 421 7.12 -14.60 17.09
CA ALA A 421 6.58 -14.46 18.44
C ALA A 421 7.34 -15.31 19.47
N LYS A 422 7.67 -16.56 19.12
CA LYS A 422 8.47 -17.46 19.98
C LYS A 422 9.87 -16.90 20.23
N ASP A 423 10.55 -16.44 19.18
CA ASP A 423 11.88 -15.83 19.30
C ASP A 423 11.85 -14.59 20.21
N LEU A 424 10.84 -13.74 20.04
CA LEU A 424 10.65 -12.54 20.87
C LEU A 424 10.36 -12.89 22.33
N ALA A 425 9.54 -13.91 22.58
CA ALA A 425 9.24 -14.41 23.93
C ALA A 425 10.50 -14.92 24.63
N LEU A 426 11.35 -15.69 23.93
CA LEU A 426 12.62 -16.19 24.45
C LEU A 426 13.57 -15.04 24.81
N ASN A 427 13.56 -13.97 24.02
CA ASN A 427 14.33 -12.76 24.26
C ASN A 427 13.65 -11.77 25.22
N LYS A 428 12.51 -12.13 25.81
CA LYS A 428 11.73 -11.32 26.76
C LYS A 428 11.39 -9.93 26.22
N VAL A 429 11.13 -9.83 24.92
CA VAL A 429 10.68 -8.56 24.31
C VAL A 429 9.21 -8.36 24.66
N GLN A 430 8.90 -7.17 25.15
CA GLN A 430 7.52 -6.73 25.40
C GLN A 430 7.18 -5.54 24.52
N PHE A 431 5.89 -5.41 24.19
CA PHE A 431 5.39 -4.40 23.26
C PHE A 431 4.33 -3.52 23.90
N PHE A 432 4.41 -2.24 23.56
CA PHE A 432 3.34 -1.30 23.81
C PHE A 432 2.16 -1.56 22.87
N CYS A 433 2.44 -1.77 21.58
CA CYS A 433 1.39 -2.11 20.62
C CYS A 433 1.85 -3.15 19.60
N ILE A 434 0.96 -4.10 19.30
CA ILE A 434 1.18 -5.17 18.33
C ILE A 434 0.02 -5.13 17.32
N ASP A 435 0.33 -5.01 16.03
CA ASP A 435 -0.62 -5.15 14.92
C ASP A 435 -0.38 -6.47 14.19
N THR A 436 -1.36 -7.36 14.26
CA THR A 436 -1.27 -8.68 13.62
C THR A 436 -1.89 -8.71 12.24
N SER A 437 -2.35 -7.58 11.70
CA SER A 437 -3.10 -7.54 10.44
C SER A 437 -4.26 -8.56 10.48
N ASN A 438 -4.53 -9.23 9.36
CA ASN A 438 -5.60 -10.22 9.21
C ASN A 438 -5.21 -11.65 9.63
N LEU A 439 -4.11 -11.86 10.37
CA LEU A 439 -3.69 -13.20 10.82
C LEU A 439 -4.73 -13.90 11.69
N ALA A 440 -5.61 -13.15 12.36
CA ALA A 440 -6.67 -13.68 13.23
C ALA A 440 -7.85 -14.30 12.45
N ASP A 441 -7.99 -14.02 11.15
CA ASP A 441 -8.96 -14.71 10.30
C ASP A 441 -8.64 -16.22 10.21
N LEU A 442 -9.67 -17.06 10.18
CA LEU A 442 -9.53 -18.54 10.25
C LEU A 442 -8.78 -19.16 9.06
N ASN A 443 -8.74 -18.49 7.92
CA ASN A 443 -7.98 -18.90 6.74
C ASN A 443 -6.47 -18.59 6.83
N TYR A 444 -6.02 -17.97 7.92
CA TYR A 444 -4.60 -17.74 8.24
C TYR A 444 -4.21 -18.49 9.52
N CYS A 445 -3.80 -17.79 10.59
CA CYS A 445 -3.43 -18.41 11.86
C CYS A 445 -4.65 -18.72 12.73
N GLY A 446 -5.70 -17.91 12.61
CA GLY A 446 -6.86 -17.96 13.49
C GLY A 446 -6.63 -17.27 14.83
N LEU A 447 -7.70 -16.70 15.37
CA LEU A 447 -7.67 -15.84 16.56
C LEU A 447 -7.04 -16.53 17.79
N SER A 448 -7.35 -17.80 18.05
CA SER A 448 -6.82 -18.54 19.21
C SER A 448 -5.29 -18.58 19.23
N GLN A 449 -4.67 -18.92 18.10
CA GLN A 449 -3.21 -18.96 17.97
C GLN A 449 -2.60 -17.56 18.06
N VAL A 450 -3.24 -16.56 17.45
CA VAL A 450 -2.78 -15.16 17.53
C VAL A 450 -2.77 -14.66 18.98
N LEU A 451 -3.84 -14.88 19.73
CA LEU A 451 -3.92 -14.49 21.14
C LEU A 451 -2.87 -15.23 21.98
N HIS A 452 -2.67 -16.53 21.74
CA HIS A 452 -1.67 -17.33 22.42
C HIS A 452 -0.24 -16.83 22.19
N ASP A 453 0.12 -16.54 20.94
CA ASP A 453 1.49 -16.18 20.58
C ASP A 453 1.83 -14.73 20.94
N TRP A 454 0.88 -13.80 20.77
CA TRP A 454 1.14 -12.36 20.86
C TRP A 454 0.57 -11.70 22.11
N GLY A 455 -0.50 -12.23 22.70
CA GLY A 455 -1.10 -11.69 23.92
C GLY A 455 -0.09 -11.57 25.10
N PRO A 456 0.69 -12.63 25.39
CA PRO A 456 1.70 -12.59 26.45
C PRO A 456 2.87 -11.63 26.21
N LEU A 457 3.04 -11.10 24.99
CA LEU A 457 4.11 -10.17 24.64
C LEU A 457 3.71 -8.71 24.88
N LEU A 458 2.50 -8.43 25.36
CA LEU A 458 2.11 -7.09 25.79
C LEU A 458 2.87 -6.67 27.05
N ASP A 459 3.26 -5.40 27.12
CA ASP A 459 3.94 -4.81 28.29
C ASP A 459 2.99 -4.64 29.48
N THR A 460 2.79 -5.71 30.26
CA THR A 460 1.89 -5.69 31.42
C THR A 460 2.41 -4.88 32.61
N ALA A 461 3.67 -4.43 32.59
CA ALA A 461 4.26 -3.61 33.64
C ALA A 461 4.04 -2.10 33.39
N SER A 462 3.62 -1.73 32.18
CA SER A 462 3.34 -0.35 31.79
C SER A 462 2.17 0.23 32.58
N GLU A 463 2.31 1.47 33.04
CA GLU A 463 1.19 2.30 33.53
C GLU A 463 0.26 2.77 32.41
N PHE A 464 0.68 2.56 31.16
CA PHE A 464 -0.08 2.88 29.96
C PHE A 464 -0.98 1.69 29.56
N GLU A 465 -1.68 1.82 28.43
CA GLU A 465 -2.65 0.84 27.94
C GLU A 465 -2.10 0.05 26.73
N PRO A 466 -1.21 -0.95 26.95
CA PRO A 466 -0.75 -1.81 25.88
C PRO A 466 -1.91 -2.47 25.15
N THR A 467 -1.74 -2.65 23.84
CA THR A 467 -2.82 -3.13 22.99
C THR A 467 -2.32 -4.08 21.91
N LEU A 468 -2.98 -5.22 21.80
CA LEU A 468 -2.89 -6.09 20.63
C LEU A 468 -4.07 -5.77 19.71
N ILE A 469 -3.80 -5.47 18.45
CA ILE A 469 -4.78 -5.14 17.43
C ILE A 469 -4.88 -6.31 16.46
N THR A 470 -6.10 -6.83 16.32
CA THR A 470 -6.44 -7.82 15.30
C THR A 470 -7.42 -7.23 14.31
N TYR A 471 -7.17 -7.42 13.03
CA TYR A 471 -8.04 -7.03 11.93
C TYR A 471 -8.69 -8.28 11.32
N PHE A 472 -9.95 -8.18 10.91
CA PHE A 472 -10.71 -9.26 10.29
C PHE A 472 -11.33 -8.76 8.99
N MET A 473 -11.12 -9.50 7.91
CA MET A 473 -11.70 -9.18 6.60
C MET A 473 -12.32 -10.37 5.91
N ASN A 474 -12.08 -11.58 6.42
CA ASN A 474 -12.61 -12.81 5.87
C ASN A 474 -13.66 -13.49 6.78
N TRP A 475 -13.97 -12.89 7.93
CA TRP A 475 -14.81 -13.48 8.97
C TRP A 475 -16.22 -13.87 8.49
N LEU A 476 -16.84 -13.09 7.59
CA LEU A 476 -18.16 -13.42 7.04
C LEU A 476 -18.14 -14.72 6.22
N TYR A 477 -17.06 -14.99 5.47
CA TYR A 477 -16.92 -16.24 4.71
C TYR A 477 -16.81 -17.46 5.64
N ASN A 478 -16.22 -17.25 6.81
CA ASN A 478 -15.99 -18.31 7.79
C ASN A 478 -17.26 -18.69 8.57
N MET A 479 -18.30 -17.86 8.53
CA MET A 479 -19.56 -18.08 9.26
C MET A 479 -20.45 -19.21 8.70
N LYS A 480 -20.28 -19.67 7.45
CA LYS A 480 -20.75 -20.99 6.94
C LYS A 480 -20.44 -21.26 5.46
N SER A 481 -19.99 -22.48 5.18
CA SER A 481 -19.36 -22.94 3.93
C SER A 481 -20.29 -23.32 2.75
N SER A 482 -21.50 -22.76 2.61
CA SER A 482 -22.47 -23.31 1.62
C SER A 482 -23.33 -22.31 0.83
N ILE A 483 -23.25 -21.00 1.11
CA ILE A 483 -24.10 -19.99 0.46
C ILE A 483 -23.23 -19.06 -0.40
N PRO A 484 -23.63 -18.68 -1.63
CA PRO A 484 -22.91 -17.66 -2.41
C PRO A 484 -22.84 -16.34 -1.65
N ASP A 485 -21.70 -15.65 -1.70
CA ASP A 485 -21.39 -14.43 -0.94
C ASP A 485 -22.51 -13.38 -1.00
N GLU A 486 -23.07 -13.17 -2.20
CA GLU A 486 -24.18 -12.25 -2.49
C GLU A 486 -25.45 -12.53 -1.66
N ALA A 487 -25.76 -13.82 -1.45
CA ALA A 487 -26.95 -14.23 -0.71
C ALA A 487 -26.75 -14.06 0.81
N VAL A 488 -25.51 -14.15 1.31
CA VAL A 488 -25.22 -13.89 2.74
C VAL A 488 -25.38 -12.40 3.04
N THR A 489 -24.85 -11.54 2.16
CA THR A 489 -24.95 -10.09 2.27
C THR A 489 -26.39 -9.61 2.17
N LEU A 490 -27.07 -9.91 1.06
CA LEU A 490 -28.43 -9.44 0.82
C LEU A 490 -29.43 -9.97 1.84
N SER A 491 -29.22 -11.17 2.39
CA SER A 491 -30.09 -11.73 3.44
C SER A 491 -29.93 -11.04 4.80
N LYS A 492 -28.80 -10.36 5.04
CA LYS A 492 -28.56 -9.60 6.27
C LYS A 492 -29.11 -8.17 6.19
N LEU A 493 -29.28 -7.61 5.00
CA LEU A 493 -29.77 -6.24 4.81
C LEU A 493 -31.20 -6.05 5.30
N THR A 494 -31.43 -4.91 5.95
CA THR A 494 -32.76 -4.48 6.37
C THR A 494 -33.42 -3.58 5.33
N TRP A 495 -34.74 -3.46 5.38
CA TRP A 495 -35.47 -2.46 4.56
C TRP A 495 -34.99 -1.03 4.83
N SER A 496 -34.52 -0.73 6.05
CA SER A 496 -33.96 0.57 6.40
C SER A 496 -32.66 0.85 5.64
N ASP A 497 -31.81 -0.16 5.47
CA ASP A 497 -30.53 -0.03 4.77
C ASP A 497 -30.78 0.28 3.29
N ILE A 498 -31.72 -0.46 2.68
CA ILE A 498 -32.15 -0.23 1.29
C ILE A 498 -32.72 1.18 1.13
N ASN A 499 -33.61 1.62 2.03
CA ASN A 499 -34.21 2.94 1.96
C ASN A 499 -33.17 4.06 2.12
N SER A 500 -32.19 3.89 3.00
CA SER A 500 -31.10 4.86 3.19
C SER A 500 -30.26 5.00 1.93
N ALA A 501 -29.85 3.87 1.35
CA ALA A 501 -29.12 3.87 0.07
C ALA A 501 -29.91 4.53 -1.06
N VAL A 502 -31.22 4.24 -1.18
CA VAL A 502 -32.11 4.84 -2.19
C VAL A 502 -32.24 6.35 -2.00
N SER A 503 -32.50 6.81 -0.76
CA SER A 503 -32.61 8.23 -0.44
C SER A 503 -31.35 8.98 -0.83
N PHE A 504 -30.19 8.42 -0.46
CA PHE A 504 -28.88 8.97 -0.72
C PHE A 504 -28.58 9.20 -2.22
N MET A 505 -28.99 8.27 -3.09
CA MET A 505 -28.81 8.45 -4.54
C MET A 505 -29.76 9.48 -5.15
N ASN A 506 -30.94 9.67 -4.56
CA ASN A 506 -31.92 10.63 -5.06
C ASN A 506 -31.46 12.09 -4.85
N GLU A 507 -30.61 12.38 -3.85
CA GLU A 507 -30.14 13.73 -3.49
C GLU A 507 -29.36 14.44 -4.60
N ARG A 508 -28.75 13.71 -5.55
CA ARG A 508 -28.06 14.30 -6.71
C ARG A 508 -28.85 14.23 -8.02
N GLY A 509 -30.16 13.97 -7.95
CA GLY A 509 -31.02 13.95 -9.14
C GLY A 509 -30.67 12.81 -10.11
N TYR A 510 -30.11 11.70 -9.63
CA TYR A 510 -29.81 10.51 -10.44
C TYR A 510 -31.12 9.75 -10.76
N PRO A 511 -31.74 9.93 -11.94
CA PRO A 511 -33.14 9.57 -12.13
C PRO A 511 -33.27 8.19 -12.79
N CYS A 512 -32.48 7.20 -12.37
CA CYS A 512 -32.43 5.95 -13.11
C CYS A 512 -32.36 4.72 -12.19
N ALA A 513 -33.51 4.04 -12.07
CA ALA A 513 -33.59 2.70 -11.47
C ALA A 513 -32.58 1.71 -12.08
N GLN A 514 -32.14 1.91 -13.34
CA GLN A 514 -31.09 1.10 -13.96
C GLN A 514 -29.69 1.36 -13.39
N ARG A 515 -29.36 2.59 -12.96
CA ARG A 515 -28.07 2.90 -12.32
C ARG A 515 -28.00 2.40 -10.88
N LEU A 516 -29.10 2.53 -10.14
CA LEU A 516 -29.27 1.88 -8.83
C LEU A 516 -29.14 0.35 -8.98
N LYS A 517 -29.83 -0.25 -9.95
CA LYS A 517 -29.66 -1.68 -10.28
C LYS A 517 -28.21 -2.02 -10.63
N ASN A 518 -27.50 -1.18 -11.38
CA ASN A 518 -26.10 -1.41 -11.70
C ASN A 518 -25.21 -1.32 -10.43
N LEU A 519 -25.36 -0.29 -9.60
CA LEU A 519 -24.62 -0.15 -8.32
C LEU A 519 -24.89 -1.31 -7.36
N LEU A 520 -26.13 -1.77 -7.26
CA LEU A 520 -26.49 -2.97 -6.50
C LEU A 520 -25.92 -4.24 -7.13
N ALA A 521 -25.92 -4.33 -8.45
CA ALA A 521 -25.39 -5.46 -9.20
C ALA A 521 -23.86 -5.51 -9.28
N LEU A 522 -23.16 -4.41 -8.96
CA LEU A 522 -21.69 -4.35 -8.91
C LEU A 522 -21.09 -5.07 -7.69
N GLY A 523 -21.82 -5.18 -6.58
CA GLY A 523 -21.41 -6.02 -5.45
C GLY A 523 -21.86 -7.48 -5.59
N ASN A 524 -22.96 -7.69 -6.31
CA ASN A 524 -23.20 -8.96 -7.00
C ASN A 524 -22.11 -9.10 -8.09
N GLU A 525 -21.90 -10.18 -8.82
CA GLU A 525 -20.84 -10.30 -9.86
C GLU A 525 -19.35 -10.24 -9.41
N ASN A 526 -18.95 -9.37 -8.47
CA ASN A 526 -17.56 -9.18 -8.02
C ASN A 526 -17.16 -10.03 -6.80
N GLY A 527 -18.07 -10.77 -6.19
CA GLY A 527 -17.77 -11.60 -5.00
C GLY A 527 -17.32 -10.79 -3.77
N ASN A 528 -17.48 -9.47 -3.81
CA ASN A 528 -17.37 -8.57 -2.66
C ASN A 528 -18.69 -7.81 -2.59
N LEU A 529 -19.49 -8.13 -1.57
CA LEU A 529 -20.21 -7.22 -0.69
C LEU A 529 -20.65 -5.86 -1.32
N SER A 530 -21.97 -5.70 -1.45
CA SER A 530 -22.68 -4.58 -2.09
C SER A 530 -22.31 -3.22 -1.51
N ILE A 531 -22.49 -2.15 -2.29
CA ILE A 531 -22.55 -0.77 -1.75
C ILE A 531 -23.49 -0.68 -0.54
N LEU A 532 -24.48 -1.58 -0.44
CA LEU A 532 -25.38 -1.70 0.70
C LEU A 532 -24.67 -2.06 2.02
N ASP A 533 -23.49 -2.66 1.99
CA ASP A 533 -22.70 -2.97 3.20
C ASP A 533 -22.13 -1.73 3.85
N TYR A 534 -21.97 -0.65 3.08
CA TYR A 534 -21.67 0.68 3.59
C TYR A 534 -22.78 1.18 4.54
N PHE A 535 -24.03 0.75 4.32
CA PHE A 535 -25.21 1.17 5.08
C PHE A 535 -25.61 0.17 6.17
N HIS A 536 -25.07 -1.05 6.15
CA HIS A 536 -25.49 -2.12 7.04
C HIS A 536 -24.65 -2.20 8.32
N ASP A 537 -25.31 -2.57 9.41
CA ASP A 537 -24.64 -2.78 10.69
C ASP A 537 -24.36 -4.24 10.99
N PHE A 538 -23.13 -4.68 10.76
CA PHE A 538 -22.70 -6.03 11.10
C PHE A 538 -22.27 -6.22 12.57
N SER A 539 -22.44 -5.25 13.48
CA SER A 539 -21.93 -5.35 14.87
C SER A 539 -22.35 -6.63 15.57
N SER A 540 -23.66 -6.90 15.65
CA SER A 540 -24.20 -8.08 16.33
C SER A 540 -23.77 -9.37 15.66
N THR A 541 -23.75 -9.39 14.32
CA THR A 541 -23.33 -10.57 13.54
C THR A 541 -21.83 -10.86 13.73
N PHE A 542 -21.02 -9.83 13.92
CA PHE A 542 -19.60 -9.98 14.22
C PHE A 542 -19.36 -10.44 15.67
N ASP A 543 -20.17 -9.99 16.62
CA ASP A 543 -20.14 -10.50 17.99
C ASP A 543 -20.50 -12.00 18.03
N ASP A 544 -21.54 -12.43 17.32
CA ASP A 544 -21.89 -13.85 17.16
C ASP A 544 -20.72 -14.67 16.58
N TYR A 545 -19.99 -14.10 15.60
CA TYR A 545 -18.79 -14.72 15.04
C TYR A 545 -17.70 -14.89 16.10
N LEU A 546 -17.39 -13.85 16.87
CA LEU A 546 -16.37 -13.91 17.92
C LEU A 546 -16.73 -14.92 19.01
N GLU A 547 -18.01 -15.04 19.36
CA GLU A 547 -18.49 -16.10 20.27
C GLU A 547 -18.31 -17.50 19.67
N SER A 548 -18.62 -17.66 18.38
CA SER A 548 -18.50 -18.94 17.66
C SER A 548 -17.05 -19.45 17.58
N VAL A 549 -16.06 -18.53 17.55
CA VAL A 549 -14.63 -18.87 17.57
C VAL A 549 -14.03 -18.82 18.99
N HIS A 550 -14.88 -18.80 20.02
CA HIS A 550 -14.48 -18.85 21.43
C HIS A 550 -13.53 -17.73 21.89
N ALA A 551 -13.61 -16.56 21.24
CA ALA A 551 -12.68 -15.46 21.42
C ALA A 551 -12.49 -15.04 22.89
N GLY A 552 -13.58 -14.92 23.66
CA GLY A 552 -13.51 -14.55 25.07
C GLY A 552 -12.86 -15.61 25.98
N ILE A 553 -13.02 -16.89 25.65
CA ILE A 553 -12.41 -18.00 26.41
C ILE A 553 -10.90 -18.02 26.17
N ASP A 554 -10.49 -17.90 24.90
CA ASP A 554 -9.07 -17.91 24.54
C ASP A 554 -8.34 -16.67 25.04
N ALA A 555 -8.95 -15.48 24.94
CA ALA A 555 -8.41 -14.25 25.52
C ALA A 555 -8.17 -14.39 27.03
N LYS A 556 -9.16 -14.90 27.77
CA LYS A 556 -9.03 -15.12 29.22
C LYS A 556 -7.94 -16.13 29.56
N ARG A 557 -7.75 -17.17 28.74
CA ARG A 557 -6.70 -18.19 28.96
C ARG A 557 -5.29 -17.60 28.94
N VAL A 558 -5.08 -16.56 28.13
CA VAL A 558 -3.77 -15.92 27.94
C VAL A 558 -3.64 -14.59 28.69
N GLY A 559 -4.60 -14.26 29.57
CA GLY A 559 -4.55 -13.07 30.40
C GLY A 559 -4.81 -11.76 29.64
N VAL A 560 -5.58 -11.79 28.55
CA VAL A 560 -6.02 -10.58 27.83
C VAL A 560 -7.55 -10.49 27.80
N PHE A 561 -8.08 -9.30 27.53
CA PHE A 561 -9.52 -9.08 27.39
C PHE A 561 -9.82 -8.22 26.15
N ARG A 562 -10.95 -8.50 25.49
CA ARG A 562 -11.45 -7.65 24.42
C ARG A 562 -11.91 -6.32 25.00
N ARG A 563 -11.37 -5.20 24.52
CA ARG A 563 -11.83 -3.87 24.90
C ARG A 563 -13.24 -3.64 24.35
N LYS A 564 -14.12 -3.06 25.18
CA LYS A 564 -15.48 -2.66 24.77
C LYS A 564 -15.51 -1.33 24.00
N LYS A 565 -14.45 -0.54 24.13
CA LYS A 565 -14.23 0.71 23.40
C LYS A 565 -12.80 0.71 22.91
N HIS A 566 -12.59 1.14 21.69
CA HIS A 566 -11.27 1.22 21.11
C HIS A 566 -10.54 2.52 21.51
N LEU A 567 -9.23 2.45 21.57
CA LEU A 567 -8.33 3.54 21.92
C LEU A 567 -7.47 3.99 20.74
N ILE A 568 -7.20 3.09 19.79
CA ILE A 568 -6.18 3.26 18.74
C ILE A 568 -6.80 3.22 17.35
N VAL A 569 -7.62 2.21 17.04
CA VAL A 569 -8.23 2.02 15.72
C VAL A 569 -9.76 2.08 15.76
N PRO A 570 -10.44 2.62 14.75
CA PRO A 570 -11.90 2.56 14.70
C PRO A 570 -12.37 1.10 14.58
N PRO A 571 -13.58 0.76 15.05
CA PRO A 571 -14.08 -0.62 15.00
C PRO A 571 -14.35 -1.14 13.59
N ARG A 572 -14.50 -0.23 12.60
CA ARG A 572 -14.66 -0.52 11.18
C ARG A 572 -14.09 0.63 10.34
N LEU A 573 -14.03 0.44 9.03
CA LEU A 573 -13.59 1.48 8.09
C LEU A 573 -14.61 2.62 7.98
N SER A 574 -14.12 3.80 7.59
CA SER A 574 -14.94 5.01 7.35
C SER A 574 -15.77 5.50 8.55
N VAL A 575 -15.36 5.18 9.78
CA VAL A 575 -15.92 5.77 11.00
C VAL A 575 -14.80 6.26 11.91
N GLU A 576 -15.12 7.21 12.78
CA GLU A 576 -14.21 7.71 13.80
C GLU A 576 -14.20 6.82 15.04
N ILE A 577 -13.09 6.80 15.80
CA ILE A 577 -12.97 6.03 17.05
C ILE A 577 -14.06 6.44 18.06
N SER A 578 -14.41 7.72 18.09
CA SER A 578 -15.45 8.25 18.97
C SER A 578 -16.86 7.80 18.58
N ASP A 579 -17.07 7.39 17.33
CA ASP A 579 -18.34 6.90 16.80
C ASP A 579 -18.30 5.36 16.69
N PHE A 580 -18.14 4.70 17.85
CA PHE A 580 -17.91 3.26 17.93
C PHE A 580 -19.04 2.43 17.28
N ASP A 581 -20.28 2.87 17.47
CA ASP A 581 -21.47 2.25 16.88
C ASP A 581 -21.85 2.88 15.52
N GLY A 582 -20.95 3.72 14.98
CA GLY A 582 -21.13 4.43 13.73
C GLY A 582 -21.31 3.50 12.54
N ILE A 583 -22.13 3.94 11.60
CA ILE A 583 -22.38 3.25 10.33
C ILE A 583 -22.11 4.25 9.22
N PRO A 584 -21.07 4.04 8.37
CA PRO A 584 -20.63 5.03 7.39
C PRO A 584 -21.76 5.59 6.53
N GLY A 585 -22.60 4.71 5.98
CA GLY A 585 -23.72 5.09 5.10
C GLY A 585 -24.83 5.90 5.76
N LYS A 586 -24.83 6.04 7.10
CA LYS A 586 -25.83 6.86 7.82
C LYS A 586 -25.36 8.27 8.11
N THR A 587 -24.04 8.53 8.03
CA THR A 587 -23.44 9.82 8.40
C THR A 587 -22.64 10.45 7.26
N ALA A 588 -22.19 9.67 6.29
CA ALA A 588 -21.38 10.12 5.17
C ALA A 588 -22.16 10.97 4.15
N SER A 589 -21.44 11.87 3.45
CA SER A 589 -21.96 12.57 2.27
C SER A 589 -21.90 11.70 1.02
N TYR A 590 -22.61 12.09 -0.05
CA TYR A 590 -22.52 11.44 -1.36
C TYR A 590 -21.09 11.25 -1.85
N ASP A 591 -20.29 12.31 -1.81
CA ASP A 591 -18.92 12.26 -2.30
C ASP A 591 -18.07 11.32 -1.45
N GLN A 592 -18.27 11.30 -0.13
CA GLN A 592 -17.58 10.37 0.77
C GLN A 592 -17.90 8.91 0.42
N CYS A 593 -19.18 8.55 0.25
CA CYS A 593 -19.56 7.20 -0.16
C CYS A 593 -19.00 6.84 -1.56
N TYR A 594 -19.05 7.78 -2.51
CA TYR A 594 -18.45 7.58 -3.83
C TYR A 594 -16.95 7.27 -3.70
N TYR A 595 -16.21 8.06 -2.93
CA TYR A 595 -14.78 7.85 -2.75
C TYR A 595 -14.47 6.55 -2.01
N ASP A 596 -15.17 6.28 -0.91
CA ASP A 596 -15.00 5.07 -0.11
C ASP A 596 -15.28 3.80 -0.92
N CYS A 597 -16.48 3.72 -1.52
CA CYS A 597 -16.94 2.51 -2.19
C CYS A 597 -16.34 2.35 -3.60
N MET A 598 -16.23 3.44 -4.37
CA MET A 598 -15.86 3.35 -5.79
C MET A 598 -14.37 3.56 -6.03
N ILE A 599 -13.68 4.33 -5.20
CA ILE A 599 -12.23 4.59 -5.36
C ILE A 599 -11.42 3.76 -4.36
N GLY A 600 -11.78 3.78 -3.07
CA GLY A 600 -11.09 3.09 -1.98
C GLY A 600 -11.19 1.55 -2.03
N ASP A 601 -12.29 1.01 -2.55
CA ASP A 601 -12.49 -0.44 -2.77
C ASP A 601 -12.54 -1.30 -1.49
N ALA A 602 -12.96 -0.70 -0.38
CA ALA A 602 -13.22 -1.43 0.85
C ALA A 602 -14.52 -2.25 0.74
N THR A 603 -14.61 -3.37 1.46
CA THR A 603 -15.84 -4.18 1.51
C THR A 603 -16.83 -3.69 2.58
N PHE A 604 -16.37 -2.84 3.50
CA PHE A 604 -17.05 -2.34 4.70
C PHE A 604 -17.46 -3.41 5.73
N THR A 605 -17.02 -4.64 5.50
CA THR A 605 -17.15 -5.74 6.47
C THR A 605 -15.91 -5.91 7.31
N GLU A 606 -14.83 -5.19 6.99
CA GLU A 606 -13.62 -5.09 7.79
C GLU A 606 -13.93 -4.72 9.23
N ARG A 607 -13.37 -5.47 10.19
CA ARG A 607 -13.53 -5.20 11.62
C ARG A 607 -12.19 -5.21 12.32
N PHE A 608 -12.01 -4.25 13.22
CA PHE A 608 -10.88 -4.24 14.15
C PHE A 608 -11.34 -4.71 15.51
N VAL A 609 -10.43 -5.31 16.26
CA VAL A 609 -10.63 -5.65 17.68
C VAL A 609 -9.35 -5.31 18.43
N GLU A 610 -9.50 -4.63 19.56
CA GLU A 610 -8.41 -4.34 20.48
C GLU A 610 -8.46 -5.25 21.71
N TRP A 611 -7.31 -5.82 22.06
CA TRP A 611 -7.12 -6.67 23.23
C TRP A 611 -6.16 -6.00 24.21
N GLY A 612 -6.59 -5.83 25.46
CA GLY A 612 -5.76 -5.28 26.54
C GLY A 612 -5.34 -6.38 27.53
N PRO A 613 -4.24 -6.18 28.27
CA PRO A 613 -3.83 -7.12 29.32
C PRO A 613 -4.81 -7.09 30.51
N GLN A 614 -5.10 -8.25 31.10
CA GLN A 614 -5.82 -8.32 32.38
C GLN A 614 -4.82 -8.06 33.51
N TYR A 615 -4.93 -6.90 34.16
CA TYR A 615 -4.21 -6.65 35.40
C TYR A 615 -4.84 -7.49 36.52
N LEU A 616 -4.02 -8.31 37.18
CA LEU A 616 -4.43 -9.14 38.32
C LEU A 616 -4.66 -8.31 39.58
#